data_AF-A0AAD1VYE5-F1
#
_entry.id   AF-A0AAD1VYE5-F1
#
_cell.length_a   1.000
_cell.length_b   1.000
_cell.length_c   1.000
_cell.angle_alpha   90.00
_cell.angle_beta   90.00
_cell.angle_gamma   90.00
#
_symmetry.space_group_name_H-M   'P 1'
#
loop_
_entity.id
_entity.type
_entity.pdbx_description
1 polymer ?
#
loop_
_entity_poly.entity_id
_entity_poly.type
_entity_poly.pdbx_seq_one_letter_code
_entity_poly.pdbx_strand_id
1 'polypeptide(L)'
;MTAEIETLKKDQKIVDSLGSFLLYNEDRKKCADIRFSSLSSHQLEMTASICSSDSPSQLFRWFPGGKLLNIKARQCVGVKGTPRTLIPLIILPCDSQNVLSWVCTNETLLGIKQHSLYFNYGNNPQGAVILYGGSGSWSRWKSRDIDGKLQAGGVCAQTCRH
;
A
#
# COMPACT_ATOMS: atom_id res chain seq x y z
N MET A 1 -3.73 16.16 -32.14
CA MET A 1 -4.63 15.94 -30.99
C MET A 1 -4.59 14.52 -30.42
N THR A 2 -4.97 13.45 -31.15
CA THR A 2 -4.99 12.08 -30.56
C THR A 2 -3.61 11.53 -30.21
N ALA A 3 -2.63 11.66 -31.11
CA ALA A 3 -1.26 11.19 -30.88
C ALA A 3 -0.57 11.93 -29.71
N GLU A 4 -0.86 13.22 -29.53
CA GLU A 4 -0.34 14.03 -28.41
C GLU A 4 -0.93 13.57 -27.08
N ILE A 5 -2.25 13.32 -27.02
CA ILE A 5 -2.91 12.78 -25.83
C ILE A 5 -2.36 11.39 -25.47
N GLU A 6 -2.10 10.53 -26.45
CA GLU A 6 -1.49 9.22 -26.23
C GLU A 6 -0.07 9.33 -25.69
N THR A 7 0.71 10.27 -26.21
CA THR A 7 2.06 10.57 -25.73
C THR A 7 2.04 11.03 -24.28
N LEU A 8 1.17 11.98 -23.91
CA LEU A 8 1.02 12.46 -22.54
C LEU A 8 0.59 11.35 -21.57
N LYS A 9 -0.32 10.46 -22.00
CA LYS A 9 -0.72 9.29 -21.19
C LYS A 9 0.45 8.33 -20.96
N LYS A 10 1.28 8.13 -21.97
CA LYS A 10 2.49 7.30 -21.87
C LYS A 10 3.50 7.91 -20.90
N ASP A 11 3.73 9.21 -21.00
CA ASP A 11 4.65 9.94 -20.11
C ASP A 11 4.16 9.91 -18.66
N GLN A 12 2.86 10.12 -18.43
CA GLN A 12 2.28 9.98 -17.09
C GLN A 12 2.43 8.57 -16.54
N LYS A 13 2.23 7.53 -17.36
CA LYS A 13 2.44 6.13 -16.95
C LYS A 13 3.89 5.88 -16.53
N ILE A 14 4.86 6.47 -17.23
CA ILE A 14 6.28 6.40 -16.86
C ILE A 14 6.51 7.09 -15.51
N VAL A 15 6.00 8.30 -15.33
CA VAL A 15 6.16 9.04 -14.06
C VAL A 15 5.51 8.29 -12.87
N ASP A 16 4.35 7.70 -13.09
CA ASP A 16 3.63 6.91 -12.09
C ASP A 16 4.36 5.62 -11.72
N SER A 17 5.14 5.04 -12.64
CA SER A 17 5.87 3.78 -12.41
C SER A 17 7.23 3.97 -11.75
N LEU A 18 7.87 5.13 -11.92
CA LEU A 18 9.21 5.42 -11.37
C LEU A 18 9.24 5.28 -9.84
N GLY A 19 10.07 4.37 -9.33
CA GLY A 19 10.20 4.13 -7.89
C GLY A 19 8.94 3.56 -7.22
N SER A 20 7.94 3.17 -8.01
CA SER A 20 6.71 2.56 -7.52
C SER A 20 6.83 1.05 -7.44
N PHE A 21 6.04 0.45 -6.57
CA PHE A 21 6.02 -0.99 -6.35
C PHE A 21 4.62 -1.47 -6.00
N LEU A 22 4.38 -2.76 -6.21
CA LEU A 22 3.23 -3.50 -5.70
C LEU A 22 3.58 -4.07 -4.33
N LEU A 23 2.63 -4.03 -3.38
CA LEU A 23 2.71 -4.79 -2.13
C LEU A 23 2.01 -6.13 -2.31
N TYR A 24 2.77 -7.21 -2.40
CA TYR A 24 2.26 -8.55 -2.64
C TYR A 24 2.23 -9.40 -1.37
N ASN A 25 1.08 -10.03 -1.09
CA ASN A 25 0.98 -11.05 -0.06
C ASN A 25 1.01 -12.45 -0.70
N GLU A 26 2.00 -13.26 -0.32
CA GLU A 26 2.23 -14.61 -0.86
C GLU A 26 1.13 -15.60 -0.50
N ASP A 27 0.71 -15.61 0.77
CA ASP A 27 -0.33 -16.53 1.28
C ASP A 27 -1.66 -16.30 0.57
N ARG A 28 -2.01 -15.03 0.34
CA ARG A 28 -3.27 -14.62 -0.28
C ARG A 28 -3.20 -14.53 -1.79
N LYS A 29 -2.00 -14.59 -2.38
CA LYS A 29 -1.73 -14.40 -3.81
C LYS A 29 -2.39 -13.12 -4.37
N LYS A 30 -2.33 -12.04 -3.60
CA LYS A 30 -2.99 -10.76 -3.91
C LYS A 30 -2.05 -9.59 -3.67
N CYS A 31 -2.32 -8.49 -4.35
CA CYS A 31 -1.63 -7.22 -4.15
C CYS A 31 -2.53 -6.24 -3.39
N ALA A 32 -1.91 -5.38 -2.57
CA ALA A 32 -2.63 -4.28 -1.94
C ALA A 32 -3.22 -3.36 -3.01
N ASP A 33 -4.41 -2.85 -2.74
CA ASP A 33 -5.18 -2.01 -3.66
C ASP A 33 -6.01 -1.02 -2.83
N ILE A 34 -6.66 -0.07 -3.51
CA ILE A 34 -7.59 0.87 -2.88
C ILE A 34 -8.96 0.77 -3.54
N ARG A 35 -10.00 0.94 -2.72
CA ARG A 35 -11.40 1.00 -3.17
C ARG A 35 -12.19 1.99 -2.34
N PHE A 36 -13.37 2.35 -2.79
CA PHE A 36 -14.32 3.05 -1.93
C PHE A 36 -14.78 2.11 -0.80
N SER A 37 -14.91 2.67 0.40
CA SER A 37 -15.35 1.92 1.57
C SER A 37 -16.77 1.43 1.40
N SER A 38 -17.06 0.21 1.88
CA SER A 38 -18.43 -0.30 1.91
C SER A 38 -19.35 0.49 2.84
N LEU A 39 -18.78 1.31 3.74
CA LEU A 39 -19.51 2.13 4.71
C LEU A 39 -19.66 3.60 4.28
N SER A 40 -18.89 4.07 3.29
CA SER A 40 -18.93 5.46 2.82
C SER A 40 -18.37 5.59 1.40
N SER A 41 -19.15 6.22 0.52
CA SER A 41 -18.74 6.51 -0.86
C SER A 41 -17.68 7.60 -0.99
N HIS A 42 -17.35 8.32 0.09
CA HIS A 42 -16.37 9.40 0.07
C HIS A 42 -15.04 9.01 0.73
N GLN A 43 -14.93 7.80 1.27
CA GLN A 43 -13.72 7.31 1.92
C GLN A 43 -13.10 6.21 1.07
N LEU A 44 -11.85 6.42 0.66
CA LEU A 44 -11.03 5.35 0.10
C LEU A 44 -10.42 4.54 1.25
N GLU A 45 -10.49 3.22 1.13
CA GLU A 45 -9.89 2.25 2.04
C GLU A 45 -8.96 1.30 1.31
N MET A 46 -8.02 0.74 2.07
CA MET A 46 -7.14 -0.31 1.59
C MET A 46 -7.89 -1.64 1.46
N THR A 47 -7.62 -2.38 0.40
CA THR A 47 -8.07 -3.75 0.18
C THR A 47 -6.94 -4.56 -0.47
N ALA A 48 -7.23 -5.78 -0.93
CA ALA A 48 -6.31 -6.54 -1.75
C ALA A 48 -7.06 -7.25 -2.88
N SER A 49 -6.48 -7.24 -4.08
CA SER A 49 -7.07 -7.74 -5.31
C SER A 49 -6.02 -8.48 -6.16
N ILE A 50 -6.42 -8.93 -7.36
CA ILE A 50 -5.50 -9.59 -8.30
C ILE A 50 -4.42 -8.59 -8.70
N CYS A 51 -3.16 -9.00 -8.63
CA CYS A 51 -2.02 -8.16 -8.95
C CYS A 51 -2.03 -7.68 -10.41
N SER A 52 -1.91 -6.37 -10.60
CA SER A 52 -1.78 -5.72 -11.90
C SER A 52 -0.86 -4.51 -11.77
N SER A 53 0.33 -4.59 -12.38
CA SER A 53 1.28 -3.46 -12.43
C SER A 53 0.81 -2.32 -13.33
N ASP A 54 -0.19 -2.58 -14.19
CA ASP A 54 -0.86 -1.56 -14.98
C ASP A 54 -1.92 -0.76 -14.20
N SER A 55 -2.23 -1.16 -12.96
CA SER A 55 -3.23 -0.49 -12.13
C SER A 55 -2.59 0.50 -11.15
N PRO A 56 -2.73 1.83 -11.35
CA PRO A 56 -2.14 2.82 -10.44
C PRO A 56 -2.72 2.76 -9.02
N SER A 57 -3.88 2.13 -8.81
CA SER A 57 -4.46 1.92 -7.47
C SER A 57 -3.69 0.89 -6.66
N GLN A 58 -2.92 0.02 -7.31
CA GLN A 58 -2.06 -0.97 -6.66
C GLN A 58 -0.60 -0.52 -6.56
N LEU A 59 -0.25 0.60 -7.20
CA LEU A 59 1.10 1.15 -7.14
C LEU A 59 1.27 2.02 -5.89
N PHE A 60 2.35 1.76 -5.17
CA PHE A 60 2.74 2.51 -3.99
C PHE A 60 4.18 3.01 -4.10
N ARG A 61 4.48 4.05 -3.35
CA ARG A 61 5.83 4.59 -3.20
C ARG A 61 6.09 4.93 -1.74
N TRP A 62 7.34 4.79 -1.32
CA TRP A 62 7.78 5.34 -0.04
C TRP A 62 7.81 6.85 -0.11
N PHE A 63 7.22 7.48 0.90
CA PHE A 63 7.17 8.92 1.08
C PHE A 63 7.89 9.29 2.39
N PRO A 64 8.44 10.53 2.51
CA PRO A 64 9.23 10.90 3.67
C PRO A 64 8.57 10.57 5.02
N GLY A 65 9.39 10.13 5.98
CA GLY A 65 8.92 9.70 7.30
C GLY A 65 8.36 8.26 7.34
N GLY A 66 8.65 7.44 6.32
CA GLY A 66 8.13 6.06 6.24
C GLY A 66 6.65 6.00 5.86
N LYS A 67 6.11 7.07 5.29
CA LYS A 67 4.72 7.11 4.84
C LYS A 67 4.59 6.28 3.56
N LEU A 68 3.45 5.63 3.38
CA LEU A 68 3.17 4.84 2.19
C LEU A 68 2.19 5.61 1.30
N LEU A 69 2.66 6.13 0.17
CA LEU A 69 1.89 6.88 -0.81
C LEU A 69 1.24 5.92 -1.81
N ASN A 70 -0.06 6.09 -2.08
CA ASN A 70 -0.73 5.45 -3.23
C ASN A 70 -0.64 6.36 -4.46
N ILE A 71 -0.27 5.80 -5.61
CA ILE A 71 -0.03 6.58 -6.83
C ILE A 71 -1.33 7.14 -7.41
N LYS A 72 -2.39 6.34 -7.50
CA LYS A 72 -3.69 6.81 -8.03
C LYS A 72 -4.30 7.93 -7.20
N ALA A 73 -4.34 7.76 -5.88
CA ALA A 73 -4.97 8.74 -4.99
C ALA A 73 -4.07 9.93 -4.67
N ARG A 74 -2.74 9.81 -4.88
CA ARG A 74 -1.73 10.79 -4.45
C ARG A 74 -1.86 11.14 -2.95
N GLN A 75 -2.22 10.14 -2.18
CA GLN A 75 -2.54 10.22 -0.75
C GLN A 75 -1.95 9.02 -0.02
N CYS A 76 -1.80 9.13 1.30
CA CYS A 76 -1.03 8.20 2.10
C CYS A 76 -1.92 7.28 2.96
N VAL A 77 -1.39 6.11 3.30
CA VAL A 77 -2.10 5.11 4.12
C VAL A 77 -2.08 5.50 5.61
N GLY A 78 -3.24 5.51 6.23
CA GLY A 78 -3.43 5.81 7.65
C GLY A 78 -4.66 5.11 8.25
N VAL A 79 -5.13 5.63 9.38
CA VAL A 79 -6.32 5.13 10.08
C VAL A 79 -7.25 6.27 10.49
N LYS A 80 -8.49 5.96 10.87
CA LYS A 80 -9.35 6.94 11.53
C LYS A 80 -9.14 6.87 13.05
N GLY A 81 -8.58 7.93 13.63
CA GLY A 81 -8.31 8.02 15.07
C GLY A 81 -7.10 7.20 15.52
N THR A 82 -7.06 6.83 16.81
CA THR A 82 -5.90 6.16 17.41
C THR A 82 -5.67 4.75 16.85
N PRO A 83 -4.44 4.39 16.44
CA PRO A 83 -4.10 3.06 15.97
C PRO A 83 -4.39 1.97 17.02
N ARG A 84 -5.14 0.95 16.62
CA ARG A 84 -5.39 -0.27 17.40
C ARG A 84 -5.71 -1.43 16.46
N THR A 85 -5.76 -2.65 16.99
CA THR A 85 -6.11 -3.85 16.19
C THR A 85 -7.54 -3.75 15.63
N LEU A 86 -7.80 -4.45 14.52
CA LEU A 86 -9.08 -4.53 13.82
C LEU A 86 -9.58 -3.19 13.24
N ILE A 87 -8.68 -2.23 13.02
CA ILE A 87 -9.02 -0.95 12.39
C ILE A 87 -8.70 -0.98 10.89
N PRO A 88 -9.66 -0.69 10.00
CA PRO A 88 -9.40 -0.56 8.57
C PRO A 88 -8.37 0.52 8.27
N LEU A 89 -7.47 0.21 7.35
CA LEU A 89 -6.57 1.18 6.78
C LEU A 89 -7.29 2.01 5.72
N ILE A 90 -7.08 3.32 5.76
CA ILE A 90 -7.72 4.28 4.88
C ILE A 90 -6.68 5.14 4.16
N ILE A 91 -7.13 5.79 3.09
CA ILE A 91 -6.32 6.75 2.33
C ILE A 91 -6.65 8.17 2.81
N LEU A 92 -5.60 8.93 3.13
CA LEU A 92 -5.67 10.27 3.74
C LEU A 92 -4.69 11.23 3.07
N PRO A 93 -4.93 12.56 3.12
CA PRO A 93 -3.89 13.55 2.83
C PRO A 93 -2.59 13.23 3.57
N CYS A 94 -1.45 13.27 2.87
CA CYS A 94 -0.16 12.81 3.40
C CYS A 94 0.37 13.65 4.58
N ASP A 95 -0.15 14.86 4.78
CA ASP A 95 0.12 15.77 5.89
C ASP A 95 -0.80 15.53 7.11
N SER A 96 -1.81 14.68 6.99
CA SER A 96 -2.70 14.33 8.09
C SER A 96 -1.93 13.65 9.23
N GLN A 97 -2.26 14.03 10.47
CA GLN A 97 -1.70 13.43 11.69
C GLN A 97 -2.05 11.94 11.85
N ASN A 98 -3.08 11.45 11.15
CA ASN A 98 -3.50 10.06 11.22
C ASN A 98 -2.84 9.16 10.15
N VAL A 99 -1.93 9.71 9.34
CA VAL A 99 -1.09 8.92 8.43
C VAL A 99 -0.05 8.15 9.24
N LEU A 100 0.15 6.88 8.87
CA LEU A 100 1.04 5.99 9.59
C LEU A 100 2.45 5.97 8.98
N SER A 101 3.45 5.85 9.85
CA SER A 101 4.83 5.54 9.48
C SER A 101 5.03 4.03 9.49
N TRP A 102 5.25 3.46 8.32
CA TRP A 102 5.42 2.03 8.10
C TRP A 102 6.90 1.66 8.14
N VAL A 103 7.17 0.48 8.68
CA VAL A 103 8.49 -0.14 8.74
C VAL A 103 8.38 -1.61 8.38
N CYS A 104 9.40 -2.10 7.69
CA CYS A 104 9.53 -3.52 7.40
C CYS A 104 10.51 -4.14 8.40
N THR A 105 10.01 -5.14 9.12
CA THR A 105 10.75 -5.95 10.09
C THR A 105 10.72 -7.40 9.64
N ASN A 106 11.68 -8.22 10.09
CA ASN A 106 11.75 -9.66 9.76
C ASN A 106 11.50 -9.93 8.26
N GLU A 107 12.18 -9.13 7.43
CA GLU A 107 12.12 -9.08 5.96
C GLU A 107 10.77 -8.62 5.38
N THR A 108 9.69 -9.30 5.72
CA THR A 108 8.39 -9.15 5.06
C THR A 108 7.29 -8.66 5.99
N LEU A 109 7.52 -8.55 7.29
CA LEU A 109 6.49 -8.11 8.23
C LEU A 109 6.34 -6.58 8.15
N LEU A 110 5.22 -6.12 7.60
CA LEU A 110 4.94 -4.71 7.42
C LEU A 110 4.15 -4.18 8.62
N GLY A 111 4.80 -3.38 9.46
CA GLY A 111 4.24 -2.85 10.70
C GLY A 111 4.32 -1.33 10.80
N ILE A 112 3.60 -0.76 11.77
CA ILE A 112 3.78 0.65 12.12
C ILE A 112 4.98 0.81 13.07
N LYS A 113 5.74 1.89 12.93
CA LYS A 113 6.95 2.14 13.73
C LYS A 113 6.62 2.09 15.23
N GLN A 114 7.46 1.39 16.02
CA GLN A 114 7.37 1.29 17.49
C GLN A 114 6.08 0.65 18.06
N HIS A 115 5.29 -0.07 17.26
CA HIS A 115 4.12 -0.80 17.77
C HIS A 115 4.07 -2.22 17.20
N SER A 116 3.42 -3.13 17.92
CA SER A 116 3.10 -4.48 17.45
C SER A 116 1.77 -4.52 16.70
N LEU A 117 1.63 -3.66 15.69
CA LEU A 117 0.46 -3.59 14.80
C LEU A 117 0.91 -3.65 13.34
N TYR A 118 0.28 -4.52 12.57
CA TYR A 118 0.74 -4.92 11.25
C TYR A 118 -0.31 -4.72 10.17
N PHE A 119 0.13 -4.46 8.96
CA PHE A 119 -0.68 -4.36 7.75
C PHE A 119 -1.20 -5.76 7.39
N ASN A 120 -2.49 -6.04 7.60
CA ASN A 120 -3.04 -7.39 7.51
C ASN A 120 -4.26 -7.49 6.59
N TYR A 121 -4.31 -8.55 5.78
CA TYR A 121 -5.47 -8.85 4.92
C TYR A 121 -5.94 -10.30 5.11
N GLY A 122 -7.24 -10.48 5.36
CA GLY A 122 -7.88 -11.78 5.53
C GLY A 122 -8.68 -11.93 6.82
N ASN A 123 -8.33 -11.18 7.87
CA ASN A 123 -9.05 -11.18 9.16
C ASN A 123 -10.25 -10.23 9.23
N ASN A 124 -10.61 -9.61 8.10
CA ASN A 124 -11.71 -8.66 8.01
C ASN A 124 -12.80 -9.20 7.06
N PRO A 125 -14.00 -9.52 7.55
CA PRO A 125 -15.11 -10.00 6.71
C PRO A 125 -15.49 -9.02 5.60
N GLN A 126 -15.31 -7.71 5.82
CA GLN A 126 -15.60 -6.69 4.82
C GLN A 126 -14.54 -6.62 3.71
N GLY A 127 -13.41 -7.32 3.85
CA GLY A 127 -12.37 -7.38 2.82
C GLY A 127 -11.47 -6.14 2.76
N ALA A 128 -11.50 -5.27 3.77
CA ALA A 128 -10.51 -4.19 3.89
C ALA A 128 -9.23 -4.71 4.56
N VAL A 129 -8.09 -4.15 4.21
CA VAL A 129 -6.86 -4.32 4.98
C VAL A 129 -7.03 -3.62 6.33
N ILE A 130 -6.58 -4.26 7.40
CA ILE A 130 -6.68 -3.75 8.77
C ILE A 130 -5.31 -3.67 9.44
N LEU A 131 -5.19 -2.83 10.47
CA LEU A 131 -4.19 -3.01 11.51
C LEU A 131 -4.52 -4.25 12.32
N TYR A 132 -3.55 -5.12 12.55
CA TYR A 132 -3.75 -6.34 13.32
C TYR A 132 -2.56 -6.66 14.22
N GLY A 133 -2.81 -7.26 15.39
CA GLY A 133 -1.76 -7.64 16.34
C GLY A 133 -0.97 -8.91 15.98
N GLY A 134 -1.50 -9.74 15.06
CA GLY A 134 -0.83 -10.99 14.66
C GLY A 134 0.22 -10.78 13.57
N SER A 135 1.36 -11.44 13.71
CA SER A 135 2.51 -11.37 12.79
C SER A 135 2.65 -12.56 11.83
N GLY A 136 1.54 -13.28 11.59
CA GLY A 136 1.48 -14.44 10.69
C GLY A 136 1.64 -14.07 9.20
N SER A 137 1.47 -15.06 8.32
CA SER A 137 1.65 -14.91 6.86
C SER A 137 0.77 -13.80 6.24
N TRP A 138 -0.40 -13.53 6.82
CA TRP A 138 -1.34 -12.52 6.35
C TRP A 138 -0.91 -11.07 6.63
N SER A 139 0.08 -10.91 7.52
CA SER A 139 0.70 -9.61 7.84
C SER A 139 2.03 -9.40 7.10
N ARG A 140 2.42 -10.36 6.24
CA ARG A 140 3.69 -10.36 5.53
C ARG A 140 3.50 -9.98 4.07
N TRP A 141 4.22 -8.96 3.63
CA TRP A 141 4.11 -8.37 2.30
C TRP A 141 5.49 -8.24 1.68
N LYS A 142 5.58 -8.48 0.38
CA LYS A 142 6.79 -8.35 -0.42
C LYS A 142 6.62 -7.22 -1.42
N SER A 143 7.63 -6.39 -1.63
CA SER A 143 7.61 -5.43 -2.74
C SER A 143 7.93 -6.14 -4.05
N ARG A 144 7.09 -5.92 -5.05
CA ARG A 144 7.37 -6.29 -6.45
C ARG A 144 7.49 -5.03 -7.29
N ASP A 145 8.44 -5.02 -8.22
CA ASP A 145 8.50 -3.97 -9.22
C ASP A 145 7.34 -4.06 -10.22
N ILE A 146 7.30 -3.12 -11.15
CA ILE A 146 6.27 -3.05 -12.20
C ILE A 146 6.36 -4.21 -13.21
N ASP A 147 7.50 -4.89 -13.29
CA ASP A 147 7.67 -6.11 -14.08
C ASP A 147 7.24 -7.37 -13.29
N GLY A 148 6.76 -7.18 -12.06
CA GLY A 148 6.32 -8.25 -11.16
C GLY A 148 7.44 -9.01 -10.47
N LYS A 149 8.70 -8.57 -10.62
CA LYS A 149 9.87 -9.20 -9.98
C LYS A 149 10.01 -8.71 -8.54
N LEU A 150 10.48 -9.59 -7.66
CA LEU A 150 10.74 -9.24 -6.26
C LEU A 150 11.86 -8.21 -6.18
N GLN A 151 11.61 -7.09 -5.49
CA GLN A 151 12.64 -6.10 -5.18
C GLN A 151 13.42 -6.55 -3.93
N ALA A 152 14.75 -6.41 -3.94
CA ALA A 152 15.63 -6.69 -2.80
C ALA A 152 15.36 -8.06 -2.12
N GLY A 153 15.16 -9.12 -2.91
CA GLY A 153 14.86 -10.47 -2.38
C GLY A 153 13.45 -10.64 -1.81
N GLY A 154 12.58 -9.65 -1.99
CA GLY A 154 11.20 -9.67 -1.49
C GLY A 154 11.02 -9.05 -0.12
N VAL A 155 12.06 -8.42 0.45
CA VAL A 155 11.89 -7.49 1.58
C VAL A 155 10.86 -6.44 1.14
N CYS A 156 9.82 -6.14 1.93
CA CYS A 156 9.02 -4.96 1.63
C CYS A 156 9.97 -3.76 1.76
N ALA A 157 10.40 -3.22 0.63
CA ALA A 157 11.62 -2.44 0.52
C ALA A 157 11.77 -1.45 1.70
N GLN A 158 12.83 -1.58 2.51
CA GLN A 158 13.11 -0.53 3.50
C GLN A 158 13.43 0.76 2.75
N THR A 159 12.92 1.86 3.30
CA THR A 159 13.21 3.25 2.95
C THR A 159 14.63 3.46 2.45
N CYS A 160 14.79 4.33 1.44
CA CYS A 160 16.05 5.03 1.18
C CYS A 160 16.69 5.36 2.53
N ARG A 161 17.82 4.72 2.83
CA ARG A 161 18.67 5.12 3.95
C ARG A 161 19.12 6.54 3.61
N HIS A 162 18.57 7.53 4.29
CA HIS A 162 19.23 8.83 4.41
C HIS A 162 20.27 8.73 5.51
#